data_AF-A0A4U9HWD5-F1
#
_entry.id   AF-A0A4U9HWD5-F1
#
_cell.length_a   1.000
_cell.length_b   1.000
_cell.length_c   1.000
_cell.angle_alpha   90.00
_cell.angle_beta   90.00
_cell.angle_gamma   90.00
#
_symmetry.space_group_name_H-M   'P 1'
#
loop_
_entity.id
_entity.type
_entity.pdbx_description
1 polymer ?
#
loop_
_entity_poly.entity_id
_entity_poly.type
_entity_poly.pdbx_seq_one_letter_code
_entity_poly.pdbx_strand_id
1 'polypeptide(L)'
;MGILVTPGGSYRRVVLDKEGSALASFFNARGYTLFVMTYRMPGDGHEEGADAPLADVQRAMRVIRASAPEWKLDPARIGVLGFSAGGHVAASLGTRHDEAVYAPLDAIDALPARPAFMALVYPVITMRDEHHHAGSRHELMGDKPSEEEIRRYSLEERVTRDAPRPSCCMPQTIRR
;
A
#
# COMPACT_ATOMS: atom_id res chain seq x y z
N MET A 1 17.84 -3.94 -5.57
CA MET A 1 16.67 -4.23 -4.69
C MET A 1 15.45 -3.59 -5.33
N GLY A 2 14.25 -4.17 -5.15
CA GLY A 2 13.01 -3.61 -5.72
C GLY A 2 12.19 -2.83 -4.69
N ILE A 3 11.51 -1.76 -5.10
CA ILE A 3 10.56 -1.02 -4.27
C ILE A 3 9.28 -0.79 -5.07
N LEU A 4 8.16 -1.34 -4.61
CA LEU A 4 6.82 -1.00 -5.09
C LEU A 4 6.37 0.32 -4.44
N VAL A 5 6.06 1.31 -5.25
CA VAL A 5 5.63 2.63 -4.80
C VAL A 5 4.13 2.75 -4.97
N THR A 6 3.42 3.03 -3.86
CA THR A 6 1.98 3.31 -3.80
C THR A 6 1.76 4.81 -3.57
N PRO A 7 1.47 5.58 -4.63
CA PRO A 7 1.26 7.03 -4.51
C PRO A 7 -0.03 7.33 -3.74
N GLY A 8 -0.13 8.52 -3.16
CA GLY A 8 -1.32 9.04 -2.54
C GLY A 8 -2.32 9.63 -3.54
N GLY A 9 -3.23 10.45 -3.00
CA GLY A 9 -4.35 11.05 -3.74
C GLY A 9 -5.72 10.82 -3.09
N SER A 10 -5.73 10.53 -1.78
CA SER A 10 -6.94 10.43 -0.95
C SER A 10 -7.98 9.43 -1.45
N TYR A 11 -7.55 8.36 -2.12
CA TYR A 11 -8.45 7.39 -2.76
C TYR A 11 -9.40 7.97 -3.82
N ARG A 12 -9.10 9.18 -4.33
CA ARG A 12 -9.84 9.80 -5.46
C ARG A 12 -9.08 9.72 -6.78
N ARG A 13 -7.77 9.57 -6.70
CA ARG A 13 -6.84 9.50 -7.83
C ARG A 13 -5.48 8.99 -7.36
N VAL A 14 -4.61 8.67 -8.30
CA VAL A 14 -3.20 8.35 -8.06
C VAL A 14 -2.34 9.55 -8.47
N VAL A 15 -1.51 10.08 -7.56
CA VAL A 15 -0.63 11.22 -7.82
C VAL A 15 0.76 10.76 -8.29
N LEU A 16 0.90 10.47 -9.59
CA LEU A 16 2.13 9.90 -10.16
C LEU A 16 3.32 10.90 -10.22
N ASP A 17 3.05 12.17 -10.47
CA ASP A 17 4.11 13.14 -10.82
C ASP A 17 5.01 13.51 -9.63
N LYS A 18 4.44 13.67 -8.44
CA LYS A 18 5.17 14.15 -7.25
C LYS A 18 5.71 13.01 -6.40
N GLU A 19 5.01 11.89 -6.37
CA GLU A 19 5.26 10.78 -5.43
C GLU A 19 5.78 9.52 -6.14
N GLY A 20 5.81 9.52 -7.48
CA GLY A 20 6.38 8.45 -8.30
C GLY A 20 7.70 8.87 -8.96
N SER A 21 7.61 9.64 -10.05
CA SER A 21 8.74 9.88 -10.96
C SER A 21 9.87 10.72 -10.33
N ALA A 22 9.54 11.68 -9.45
CA ALA A 22 10.52 12.52 -8.78
C ALA A 22 11.50 11.74 -7.88
N LEU A 23 11.08 10.58 -7.36
CA LEU A 23 11.92 9.72 -6.51
C LEU A 23 12.81 8.79 -7.33
N ALA A 24 12.44 8.49 -8.57
CA ALA A 24 13.12 7.51 -9.42
C ALA A 24 14.60 7.82 -9.57
N SER A 25 14.98 9.07 -9.88
CA SER A 25 16.39 9.44 -10.04
C SER A 25 17.21 9.23 -8.76
N PHE A 26 16.65 9.56 -7.58
CA PHE A 26 17.36 9.42 -6.30
C PHE A 26 17.62 7.95 -5.93
N PHE A 27 16.62 7.09 -6.12
CA PHE A 27 16.69 5.66 -5.78
C PHE A 27 17.46 4.86 -6.82
N ASN A 28 17.28 5.14 -8.12
CA ASN A 28 18.00 4.47 -9.19
C ASN A 28 19.51 4.73 -9.09
N ALA A 29 19.92 5.96 -8.73
CA ALA A 29 21.33 6.29 -8.48
C ALA A 29 21.96 5.48 -7.33
N ARG A 30 21.15 4.83 -6.50
CA ARG A 30 21.57 3.99 -5.35
C ARG A 30 21.36 2.49 -5.61
N GLY A 31 21.00 2.09 -6.84
CA GLY A 31 20.83 0.69 -7.21
C GLY A 31 19.49 0.07 -6.82
N TYR A 32 18.47 0.89 -6.59
CA TYR A 32 17.09 0.43 -6.41
C TYR A 32 16.34 0.51 -7.74
N THR A 33 15.45 -0.45 -7.98
CA THR A 33 14.46 -0.39 -9.06
C THR A 33 13.12 -0.02 -8.45
N LEU A 34 12.53 1.10 -8.91
CA LEU A 34 11.20 1.52 -8.49
C LEU A 34 10.12 0.99 -9.43
N PHE A 35 9.05 0.44 -8.86
CA PHE A 35 7.82 0.07 -9.55
C PHE A 35 6.72 1.01 -9.07
N VAL A 36 6.40 2.05 -9.84
CA VAL A 36 5.32 2.98 -9.48
C VAL A 36 4.01 2.43 -10.02
N MET A 37 3.07 2.12 -9.13
CA MET A 37 1.78 1.55 -9.53
C MET A 37 0.65 2.58 -9.54
N THR A 38 -0.33 2.35 -10.40
CA THR A 38 -1.70 2.79 -10.20
C THR A 38 -2.50 1.66 -9.56
N TYR A 39 -3.48 2.00 -8.72
CA TYR A 39 -4.40 1.03 -8.11
C TYR A 39 -5.84 1.52 -8.28
N ARG A 40 -6.79 0.60 -8.23
CA ARG A 40 -8.24 0.84 -8.29
C ARG A 40 -8.70 1.64 -7.08
N MET A 41 -9.67 2.54 -7.28
CA MET A 41 -10.23 3.31 -6.18
C MET A 41 -11.33 2.49 -5.48
N PRO A 42 -11.42 2.55 -4.14
CA PRO A 42 -12.41 1.78 -3.38
C PRO A 42 -13.87 2.16 -3.71
N GLY A 43 -14.12 3.41 -4.11
CA GLY A 43 -15.45 3.93 -4.45
C GLY A 43 -15.96 3.60 -5.86
N ASP A 44 -15.16 2.93 -6.71
CA ASP A 44 -15.49 2.72 -8.13
C ASP A 44 -16.42 1.50 -8.39
N GLY A 45 -16.95 0.88 -7.33
CA GLY A 45 -17.93 -0.21 -7.44
C GLY A 45 -17.34 -1.57 -7.85
N HIS A 46 -16.08 -1.82 -7.52
CA HIS A 46 -15.43 -3.12 -7.73
C HIS A 46 -16.01 -4.21 -6.82
N GLU A 47 -15.86 -5.48 -7.21
CA GLU A 47 -16.31 -6.63 -6.42
C GLU A 47 -15.63 -6.68 -5.05
N GLU A 48 -14.35 -6.33 -4.98
CA GLU A 48 -13.57 -6.26 -3.74
C GLU A 48 -13.92 -5.02 -2.88
N GLY A 49 -14.71 -4.08 -3.41
CA GLY A 49 -15.10 -2.84 -2.74
C GLY A 49 -13.90 -2.07 -2.17
N ALA A 50 -13.96 -1.79 -0.87
CA ALA A 50 -12.91 -1.09 -0.13
C ALA A 50 -11.56 -1.84 -0.08
N ASP A 51 -11.55 -3.16 -0.35
CA ASP A 51 -10.33 -3.95 -0.45
C ASP A 51 -9.69 -3.94 -1.86
N ALA A 52 -10.29 -3.28 -2.86
CA ALA A 52 -9.73 -3.21 -4.22
C ALA A 52 -8.27 -2.68 -4.28
N PRO A 53 -7.88 -1.61 -3.57
CA PRO A 53 -6.48 -1.19 -3.51
C PRO A 53 -5.56 -2.24 -2.90
N LEU A 54 -6.04 -3.01 -1.92
CA LEU A 54 -5.26 -4.09 -1.28
C LEU A 54 -5.08 -5.27 -2.24
N ALA A 55 -6.13 -5.65 -2.97
CA ALA A 55 -6.06 -6.69 -4.00
C ALA A 55 -4.99 -6.34 -5.06
N ASP A 56 -4.99 -5.10 -5.54
CA ASP A 56 -4.05 -4.64 -6.55
C ASP A 56 -2.60 -4.63 -6.06
N VAL A 57 -2.34 -4.12 -4.84
CA VAL A 57 -0.98 -4.06 -4.31
C VAL A 57 -0.45 -5.46 -3.95
N GLN A 58 -1.31 -6.37 -3.48
CA GLN A 58 -0.95 -7.77 -3.28
C GLN A 58 -0.55 -8.42 -4.61
N ARG A 59 -1.39 -8.27 -5.65
CA ARG A 59 -1.11 -8.81 -6.98
C ARG A 59 0.16 -8.22 -7.58
N ALA A 60 0.36 -6.91 -7.49
CA ALA A 60 1.55 -6.22 -7.97
C ALA A 60 2.83 -6.76 -7.31
N MET A 61 2.82 -6.95 -5.98
CA MET A 61 3.96 -7.53 -5.26
C MET A 61 4.28 -8.95 -5.77
N ARG A 62 3.26 -9.78 -6.00
CA ARG A 62 3.44 -11.15 -6.51
C ARG A 62 3.98 -11.16 -7.93
N VAL A 63 3.46 -10.31 -8.83
CA VAL A 63 3.97 -10.14 -10.20
C VAL A 63 5.42 -9.67 -10.20
N ILE A 64 5.76 -8.66 -9.40
CA ILE A 64 7.15 -8.18 -9.30
C ILE A 64 8.08 -9.30 -8.81
N ARG A 65 7.62 -10.13 -7.87
CA ARG A 65 8.39 -11.27 -7.36
C ARG A 65 8.59 -12.34 -8.42
N ALA A 66 7.56 -12.66 -9.21
CA ALA A 66 7.64 -13.63 -10.30
C ALA A 66 8.64 -13.17 -11.39
N SER A 67 8.62 -11.88 -11.74
CA SER A 67 9.50 -11.29 -12.76
C SER A 67 10.88 -10.86 -12.24
N ALA A 68 11.15 -10.98 -10.94
CA ALA A 68 12.40 -10.55 -10.33
C ALA A 68 13.67 -11.11 -11.01
N PRO A 69 13.74 -12.40 -11.43
CA PRO A 69 14.91 -12.93 -12.13
C PRO A 69 15.19 -12.21 -13.45
N GLU A 70 14.15 -11.85 -14.21
CA GLU A 70 14.28 -11.16 -15.50
C GLU A 70 14.86 -9.75 -15.32
N TRP A 71 14.53 -9.10 -14.21
CA TRP A 71 15.01 -7.76 -13.87
C TRP A 71 16.30 -7.76 -13.05
N LYS A 72 16.93 -8.93 -12.86
CA LYS A 72 18.13 -9.12 -12.03
C LYS A 72 17.93 -8.60 -10.59
N LEU A 73 16.73 -8.80 -10.07
CA LEU A 73 16.35 -8.46 -8.70
C LEU A 73 16.29 -9.71 -7.85
N ASP A 74 16.52 -9.53 -6.55
CA ASP A 74 16.32 -10.56 -5.55
C ASP A 74 14.85 -10.55 -5.09
N PRO A 75 14.07 -11.63 -5.33
CA PRO A 75 12.65 -11.69 -4.98
C PRO A 75 12.40 -11.61 -3.46
N ALA A 76 13.40 -11.89 -2.62
CA ALA A 76 13.30 -11.75 -1.17
C ALA A 76 13.58 -10.31 -0.68
N ARG A 77 14.02 -9.41 -1.58
CA ARG A 77 14.38 -8.02 -1.25
C ARG A 77 13.54 -7.00 -2.04
N ILE A 78 12.24 -7.23 -2.07
CA ILE A 78 11.24 -6.31 -2.61
C ILE A 78 10.46 -5.69 -1.46
N GLY A 79 10.56 -4.36 -1.31
CA GLY A 79 9.83 -3.60 -0.29
C GLY A 79 8.68 -2.79 -0.88
N VAL A 80 7.95 -2.09 -0.02
CA VAL A 80 6.89 -1.15 -0.41
C VAL A 80 7.13 0.23 0.20
N LEU A 81 6.85 1.28 -0.58
CA LEU A 81 6.94 2.68 -0.19
C LEU A 81 5.59 3.35 -0.47
N GLY A 82 4.94 3.89 0.55
CA GLY A 82 3.62 4.50 0.42
C GLY A 82 3.53 5.92 0.97
N PHE A 83 2.72 6.74 0.31
CA PHE A 83 2.49 8.15 0.63
C PHE A 83 1.02 8.43 0.97
N SER A 84 0.71 9.08 2.09
CA SER A 84 -0.67 9.47 2.44
C SER A 84 -1.66 8.30 2.35
N ALA A 85 -2.68 8.37 1.49
CA ALA A 85 -3.60 7.26 1.19
C ALA A 85 -2.89 6.03 0.59
N GLY A 86 -1.88 6.22 -0.26
CA GLY A 86 -1.00 5.13 -0.71
C GLY A 86 -0.13 4.58 0.42
N GLY A 87 0.12 5.37 1.47
CA GLY A 87 0.69 4.93 2.74
C GLY A 87 -0.21 3.95 3.47
N HIS A 88 -1.53 4.17 3.43
CA HIS A 88 -2.51 3.20 3.92
C HIS A 88 -2.54 1.92 3.08
N VAL A 89 -2.44 2.02 1.75
CA VAL A 89 -2.30 0.84 0.87
C VAL A 89 -1.04 0.04 1.21
N ALA A 90 0.11 0.70 1.38
CA ALA A 90 1.37 0.06 1.75
C ALA A 90 1.32 -0.59 3.14
N ALA A 91 0.74 0.10 4.12
CA ALA A 91 0.57 -0.43 5.47
C ALA A 91 -0.44 -1.59 5.49
N SER A 92 -1.53 -1.51 4.71
CA SER A 92 -2.50 -2.58 4.52
C SER A 92 -1.83 -3.82 3.96
N LEU A 93 -0.98 -3.68 2.92
CA LEU A 93 -0.17 -4.79 2.43
C LEU A 93 0.70 -5.38 3.56
N GLY A 94 1.37 -4.54 4.35
CA GLY A 94 2.22 -5.01 5.44
C GLY A 94 1.47 -5.83 6.50
N THR A 95 0.29 -5.37 6.92
CA THR A 95 -0.46 -5.99 8.02
C THR A 95 -1.46 -7.05 7.57
N ARG A 96 -1.86 -7.04 6.29
CA ARG A 96 -2.93 -7.87 5.72
C ARG A 96 -2.46 -8.65 4.46
N HIS A 97 -1.16 -8.90 4.31
CA HIS A 97 -0.60 -9.58 3.13
C HIS A 97 -1.12 -11.01 2.90
N ASP A 98 -1.52 -11.70 3.97
CA ASP A 98 -2.02 -13.09 3.91
C ASP A 98 -3.55 -13.16 3.82
N GLU A 99 -4.26 -12.03 3.88
CA GLU A 99 -5.71 -12.02 3.69
C GLU A 99 -6.05 -12.26 2.22
N ALA A 100 -6.93 -13.21 1.95
CA ALA A 100 -7.48 -13.46 0.61
C ALA A 100 -8.62 -12.46 0.32
N VAL A 101 -8.28 -11.35 -0.33
CA VAL A 101 -9.23 -10.29 -0.69
C VAL A 101 -9.68 -10.33 -2.15
N TYR A 102 -9.14 -11.25 -2.96
CA TYR A 102 -9.57 -11.54 -4.32
C TYR A 102 -9.34 -13.03 -4.64
N ALA A 103 -10.06 -13.54 -5.65
CA ALA A 103 -9.88 -14.90 -6.12
C ALA A 103 -8.57 -15.04 -6.93
N PRO A 104 -7.74 -16.07 -6.68
CA PRO A 104 -6.53 -16.31 -7.45
C PRO A 104 -6.80 -16.38 -8.96
N LEU A 105 -6.03 -15.62 -9.73
CA LEU A 105 -6.13 -15.51 -11.18
C LEU A 105 -5.24 -16.53 -11.90
N ASP A 106 -4.05 -16.79 -11.35
CA ASP A 106 -3.07 -17.72 -11.91
C ASP A 106 -2.05 -18.20 -10.86
N ALA A 107 -1.04 -18.95 -11.29
CA ALA A 107 0.00 -19.50 -10.41
C ALA A 107 0.86 -18.43 -9.69
N ILE A 108 0.88 -17.17 -10.18
CA ILE A 108 1.61 -16.09 -9.51
C ILE A 108 0.93 -15.76 -8.17
N ASP A 109 -0.38 -15.99 -8.04
CA ASP A 109 -1.10 -15.73 -6.78
C ASP A 109 -0.73 -16.69 -5.63
N ALA A 110 -0.02 -17.78 -5.93
CA ALA A 110 0.58 -18.65 -4.93
C ALA A 110 1.86 -18.05 -4.30
N LEU A 111 2.43 -16.99 -4.88
CA LEU A 111 3.59 -16.32 -4.30
C LEU A 111 3.18 -15.45 -3.10
N PRO A 112 4.06 -15.28 -2.10
CA PRO A 112 3.78 -14.42 -0.96
C PRO A 112 3.70 -12.94 -1.35
N ALA A 113 2.64 -12.25 -0.90
CA ALA A 113 2.47 -10.80 -1.06
C ALA A 113 3.19 -9.98 0.02
N ARG A 114 3.79 -10.64 1.03
CA ARG A 114 4.48 -9.99 2.15
C ARG A 114 5.70 -9.17 1.66
N PRO A 115 5.74 -7.83 1.89
CA PRO A 115 6.90 -7.03 1.53
C PRO A 115 8.08 -7.32 2.47
N ALA A 116 9.31 -7.20 1.98
CA ALA A 116 10.51 -7.38 2.80
C ALA A 116 10.68 -6.25 3.85
N PHE A 117 10.23 -5.05 3.50
CA PHE A 117 10.23 -3.86 4.36
C PHE A 117 9.15 -2.88 3.91
N MET A 118 8.78 -1.97 4.81
CA MET A 118 7.89 -0.85 4.51
C MET A 118 8.57 0.49 4.82
N ALA A 119 8.37 1.45 3.92
CA ALA A 119 8.63 2.87 4.16
C ALA A 119 7.29 3.62 4.04
N LEU A 120 6.85 4.23 5.13
CA LEU A 120 5.56 4.91 5.21
C LEU A 120 5.78 6.40 5.41
N VAL A 121 5.35 7.21 4.44
CA VAL A 121 5.58 8.64 4.43
C VAL A 121 4.24 9.35 4.59
N TYR A 122 4.09 10.05 5.71
CA TYR A 122 2.84 10.68 6.18
C TYR A 122 1.59 9.81 5.94
N PRO A 123 1.61 8.52 6.33
CA PRO A 123 0.57 7.59 5.96
C PRO A 123 -0.76 7.94 6.66
N VAL A 124 -1.86 7.69 5.95
CA VAL A 124 -3.15 7.44 6.62
C VAL A 124 -3.03 6.09 7.33
N ILE A 125 -3.31 6.02 8.63
CA ILE A 125 -3.16 4.78 9.43
C ILE A 125 -4.44 4.47 10.19
N THR A 126 -4.88 5.39 11.04
CA THR A 126 -6.09 5.24 11.85
C THR A 126 -7.33 5.71 11.10
N MET A 127 -8.42 4.96 11.22
CA MET A 127 -9.76 5.35 10.74
C MET A 127 -10.71 5.71 11.89
N ARG A 128 -10.21 5.67 13.13
CA ARG A 128 -10.95 5.99 14.37
C ARG A 128 -11.27 7.46 14.50
N ASP A 129 -10.37 8.32 14.04
CA ASP A 129 -10.54 9.76 14.11
C ASP A 129 -11.07 10.28 12.78
N GLU A 130 -12.34 10.66 12.76
CA GLU A 130 -13.02 11.15 11.55
C GLU A 130 -12.43 12.46 11.01
N HIS A 131 -11.79 13.27 11.85
CA HIS A 131 -11.19 14.54 11.45
C HIS A 131 -9.83 14.34 10.79
N HIS A 132 -9.10 13.30 11.20
CA HIS A 132 -7.82 12.95 10.62
C HIS A 132 -8.03 12.19 9.30
N HIS A 133 -7.77 12.88 8.19
CA HIS A 133 -7.93 12.34 6.83
C HIS A 133 -9.38 12.06 6.39
N ALA A 134 -10.33 12.92 6.79
CA ALA A 134 -11.76 12.83 6.47
C ALA A 134 -12.06 12.42 5.01
N GLY A 135 -11.36 13.02 4.03
CA GLY A 135 -11.53 12.68 2.62
C GLY A 135 -11.17 11.22 2.30
N SER A 136 -9.98 10.76 2.72
CA SER A 136 -9.55 9.37 2.49
C SER A 136 -10.45 8.37 3.21
N ARG A 137 -10.92 8.71 4.42
CA ARG A 137 -11.83 7.86 5.20
C ARG A 137 -13.18 7.70 4.50
N HIS A 138 -13.75 8.81 4.03
CA HIS A 138 -15.02 8.81 3.29
C HIS A 138 -14.92 8.00 1.98
N GLU A 139 -13.87 8.19 1.18
CA GLU A 139 -13.72 7.40 -0.05
C GLU A 139 -13.55 5.90 0.22
N LEU A 140 -12.89 5.53 1.33
CA LEU A 140 -12.64 4.14 1.66
C LEU A 140 -13.87 3.42 2.23
N MET A 141 -14.66 4.07 3.09
CA MET A 141 -15.72 3.39 3.85
C MET A 141 -17.08 4.11 3.86
N GLY A 142 -17.22 5.21 3.11
CA GLY A 142 -18.44 6.02 3.05
C GLY A 142 -18.74 6.82 4.32
N ASP A 143 -20.01 7.27 4.43
CA ASP A 143 -20.44 8.20 5.49
C ASP A 143 -20.76 7.52 6.83
N LYS A 144 -21.12 6.24 6.81
CA LYS A 144 -21.63 5.52 7.99
C LYS A 144 -21.01 4.13 8.11
N PRO A 145 -19.67 4.05 8.24
CA PRO A 145 -19.02 2.76 8.45
C PRO A 145 -19.45 2.16 9.78
N SER A 146 -19.60 0.84 9.80
CA SER A 146 -19.73 0.08 11.03
C SER A 146 -18.44 0.10 11.85
N GLU A 147 -18.53 -0.18 13.15
CA GLU A 147 -17.35 -0.33 14.01
C GLU A 147 -16.40 -1.44 13.53
N GLU A 148 -16.95 -2.48 12.90
CA GLU A 148 -16.16 -3.54 12.30
C GLU A 148 -15.34 -3.04 11.11
N GLU A 149 -15.95 -2.25 10.22
CA GLU A 149 -15.24 -1.63 9.09
C GLU A 149 -14.16 -0.65 9.56
N ILE A 150 -14.48 0.22 10.53
CA ILE A 150 -13.50 1.14 11.12
C ILE A 150 -12.30 0.36 11.67
N ARG A 151 -12.56 -0.72 12.42
CA ARG A 151 -11.52 -1.58 12.98
C ARG A 151 -10.74 -2.34 11.90
N ARG A 152 -11.41 -2.77 10.82
CA ARG A 152 -10.78 -3.50 9.71
C ARG A 152 -9.76 -2.62 8.98
N TYR A 153 -10.07 -1.34 8.80
CA TYR A 153 -9.22 -0.39 8.06
C TYR A 153 -8.35 0.50 8.97
N SER A 154 -8.44 0.41 10.30
CA SER A 154 -7.49 1.05 11.23
C SER A 154 -6.25 0.18 11.43
N LEU A 155 -5.17 0.50 10.72
CA LEU A 155 -4.03 -0.41 10.55
C LEU A 155 -3.15 -0.57 11.78
N GLU A 156 -3.20 0.39 12.71
CA GLU A 156 -2.58 0.28 14.03
C GLU A 156 -3.17 -0.88 14.86
N GLU A 157 -4.41 -1.30 14.59
CA GLU A 157 -5.07 -2.43 15.25
C GLU A 157 -4.82 -3.78 14.53
N ARG A 158 -4.04 -3.78 13.45
CA ARG A 158 -3.77 -4.95 12.59
C ARG A 158 -2.34 -5.45 12.70
N VAL A 159 -1.50 -4.82 13.52
CA VAL A 159 -0.07 -5.18 13.62
C VAL A 159 0.09 -6.53 14.32
N THR A 160 0.60 -7.51 13.59
CA THR A 160 0.97 -8.84 14.10
C THR A 160 2.49 -8.98 14.20
N ARG A 161 2.97 -10.10 14.77
CA ARG A 161 4.42 -10.41 14.79
C ARG A 161 5.00 -10.63 13.39
N ASP A 162 4.17 -11.03 12.44
CA ASP A 162 4.57 -11.36 11.07
C ASP A 162 4.56 -10.13 10.14
N ALA A 163 3.89 -9.05 10.55
CA ALA A 163 3.95 -7.78 9.85
C ALA A 163 5.41 -7.33 9.66
N PRO A 164 5.84 -6.99 8.43
CA PRO A 164 7.19 -6.49 8.20
C PRO A 164 7.47 -5.27 9.08
N ARG A 165 8.65 -5.21 9.70
CA ARG A 165 9.01 -4.06 10.53
C ARG A 165 9.08 -2.82 9.63
N PRO A 166 8.34 -1.74 9.92
CA PRO A 166 8.51 -0.49 9.18
C PRO A 166 9.95 -0.01 9.39
N SER A 167 10.70 0.12 8.30
CA SER A 167 12.09 0.60 8.36
C SER A 167 12.16 2.10 8.54
N CYS A 168 11.08 2.82 8.20
CA CYS A 168 10.92 4.25 8.43
C CYS A 168 9.42 4.61 8.44
N CYS A 169 8.99 5.38 9.43
CA CYS A 169 7.67 6.03 9.48
C CYS A 169 7.89 7.53 9.69
N MET A 170 7.54 8.35 8.69
CA MET A 170 7.70 9.81 8.76
C MET A 170 6.32 10.46 8.92
N PRO A 171 5.89 10.85 10.14
CA PRO A 171 4.61 11.52 10.33
C PRO A 171 4.63 12.93 9.71
N GLN A 172 3.49 13.39 9.21
CA GLN A 172 3.31 14.80 8.83
C GLN A 172 3.44 15.66 10.09
N THR A 173 4.58 16.31 10.29
CA THR A 173 4.76 17.24 11.41
C THR A 173 4.12 18.58 11.02
N ILE A 174 2.84 18.77 11.36
CA ILE A 174 2.25 20.12 11.35
C ILE A 174 2.73 20.79 12.64
N ARG A 175 3.78 21.62 12.56
CA ARG A 175 4.02 22.60 13.63
C ARG A 175 2.83 23.56 13.59
N ARG A 176 2.01 23.54 14.64
CA ARG A 176 1.10 24.66 14.93
C ARG A 176 1.91 25.89 15.31
#